data_AF-A0A0A2MDR3-F1
#
_entry.id   AF-A0A0A2MDR3-F1
#
_cell.length_a   1.000
_cell.length_b   1.000
_cell.length_c   1.000
_cell.angle_alpha   90.00
_cell.angle_beta   90.00
_cell.angle_gamma   90.00
#
_symmetry.space_group_name_H-M   'P 1'
#
loop_
_entity.id
_entity.type
_entity.pdbx_description
1 polymer ?
#
loop_
_entity_poly.entity_id
_entity_poly.type
_entity_poly.pdbx_seq_one_letter_code
_entity_poly.pdbx_strand_id
1 'polypeptide(L)'
;MDMFDKAEDFFDKGDFLASFNHFKSITENDKFDNLEKADAFNMMGVIILFDPMIDIEDETGLKYFRKALELDDENVGALLNVIENFGLSVNNHKDVILFDFAIGQLKKINYDFNEDEKNTISDKEKYKKFILDGNG
;
A
#
# COMPACT_ATOMS: atom_id res chain seq x y z
N MET A 1 -21.40 -13.84 5.64
CA MET A 1 -20.08 -13.43 5.16
C MET A 1 -20.20 -11.96 4.90
N ASP A 2 -19.48 -11.17 5.68
CA ASP A 2 -19.41 -9.72 5.46
C ASP A 2 -18.80 -9.43 4.08
N MET A 3 -19.02 -8.23 3.54
CA MET A 3 -18.44 -7.85 2.25
C MET A 3 -16.91 -7.93 2.27
N PHE A 4 -16.30 -7.61 3.42
CA PHE A 4 -14.85 -7.69 3.61
C PHE A 4 -14.36 -9.14 3.60
N ASP A 5 -14.96 -10.01 4.43
CA ASP A 5 -14.66 -11.46 4.46
C ASP A 5 -14.73 -12.10 3.06
N LYS A 6 -15.70 -11.67 2.25
CA LYS A 6 -15.89 -12.20 0.90
C LYS A 6 -14.78 -11.72 -0.05
N ALA A 7 -14.32 -10.49 0.10
CA ALA A 7 -13.22 -9.95 -0.67
C ALA A 7 -11.91 -10.70 -0.38
N GLU A 8 -11.66 -11.00 0.91
CA GLU A 8 -10.52 -11.80 1.36
C GLU A 8 -10.60 -13.25 0.88
N ASP A 9 -11.78 -13.88 0.93
CA ASP A 9 -11.98 -15.25 0.40
C ASP A 9 -11.64 -15.36 -1.10
N PHE A 10 -11.91 -14.31 -1.90
CA PHE A 10 -11.44 -14.26 -3.29
C PHE A 10 -9.92 -14.08 -3.39
N PHE A 11 -9.34 -13.23 -2.54
CA PHE A 11 -7.89 -13.01 -2.50
C PHE A 11 -7.14 -14.32 -2.21
N ASP A 12 -7.56 -15.04 -1.18
CA ASP A 12 -6.95 -16.31 -0.75
C ASP A 12 -7.05 -17.41 -1.82
N LYS A 13 -8.07 -17.34 -2.69
CA LYS A 13 -8.25 -18.24 -3.83
C LYS A 13 -7.48 -17.81 -5.07
N GLY A 14 -6.82 -16.66 -5.05
CA GLY A 14 -6.13 -16.06 -6.20
C GLY A 14 -7.08 -15.46 -7.24
N ASP A 15 -8.36 -15.25 -6.92
CA ASP A 15 -9.29 -14.52 -7.79
C ASP A 15 -9.16 -13.01 -7.53
N PHE A 16 -8.02 -12.47 -7.94
CA PHE A 16 -7.63 -11.09 -7.68
C PHE A 16 -8.60 -10.07 -8.29
N LEU A 17 -9.15 -10.35 -9.47
CA LEU A 17 -10.14 -9.47 -10.10
C LEU A 17 -11.46 -9.43 -9.30
N ALA A 18 -11.95 -10.58 -8.83
CA ALA A 18 -13.15 -10.60 -7.99
C ALA A 18 -12.90 -9.92 -6.64
N SER A 19 -11.75 -10.19 -6.02
CA SER A 19 -11.33 -9.56 -4.78
C SER A 19 -11.25 -8.04 -4.92
N PHE A 20 -10.59 -7.54 -5.96
CA PHE A 20 -10.46 -6.11 -6.25
C PHE A 20 -11.81 -5.43 -6.42
N ASN A 21 -12.72 -6.02 -7.20
CA ASN A 21 -14.06 -5.47 -7.41
C ASN A 21 -14.89 -5.44 -6.11
N HIS A 22 -14.68 -6.41 -5.23
CA HIS A 22 -15.31 -6.44 -3.93
C HIS A 22 -14.77 -5.33 -3.01
N PHE A 23 -13.46 -5.17 -2.89
CA PHE A 23 -12.87 -4.05 -2.12
C PHE A 23 -13.27 -2.69 -2.71
N LYS A 24 -13.27 -2.55 -4.04
CA LYS A 24 -13.78 -1.34 -4.70
C LYS A 24 -15.21 -1.01 -4.28
N SER A 25 -16.09 -2.02 -4.24
CA SER A 25 -17.48 -1.85 -3.79
C SER A 25 -17.58 -1.39 -2.32
N ILE A 26 -16.63 -1.78 -1.46
CA ILE A 26 -16.54 -1.28 -0.08
C ILE A 26 -16.16 0.21 -0.09
N THR A 27 -15.15 0.59 -0.87
CA THR A 27 -14.68 1.99 -0.95
C THR A 27 -15.73 2.97 -1.46
N GLU A 28 -16.63 2.52 -2.34
CA GLU A 28 -17.69 3.33 -2.96
C GLU A 28 -19.00 3.37 -2.15
N ASN A 29 -19.10 2.61 -1.05
CA ASN A 29 -20.34 2.45 -0.30
C ASN A 29 -20.33 3.29 1.00
N ASP A 30 -21.31 4.18 1.14
CA ASP A 30 -21.45 5.10 2.27
C ASP A 30 -21.73 4.43 3.62
N LYS A 31 -22.03 3.12 3.62
CA LYS A 31 -22.24 2.36 4.86
C LYS A 31 -20.96 2.02 5.60
N PHE A 32 -19.82 2.01 4.91
CA PHE A 32 -18.52 1.74 5.52
C PHE A 32 -17.87 3.04 5.97
N ASP A 33 -17.23 3.00 7.13
CA ASP A 33 -16.50 4.14 7.66
C ASP A 33 -15.14 4.34 6.97
N ASN A 34 -14.43 5.40 7.36
CA ASN A 34 -13.15 5.72 6.74
C ASN A 34 -12.06 4.68 7.02
N LEU A 35 -12.09 4.00 8.17
CA LEU A 35 -11.09 3.00 8.53
C LEU A 35 -11.30 1.73 7.68
N GLU A 36 -12.54 1.25 7.58
CA GLU A 36 -12.87 0.11 6.72
C GLU A 36 -12.56 0.38 5.24
N LYS A 37 -12.81 1.61 4.78
CA LYS A 37 -12.46 2.04 3.43
C LYS A 37 -10.96 2.18 3.23
N ALA A 38 -10.22 2.63 4.24
CA ALA A 38 -8.76 2.70 4.18
C ALA A 38 -8.16 1.30 4.05
N ASP A 39 -8.64 0.33 4.83
CA ASP A 39 -8.21 -1.06 4.74
C ASP A 39 -8.56 -1.67 3.37
N ALA A 40 -9.75 -1.38 2.85
CA ALA A 40 -10.13 -1.81 1.50
C ALA A 40 -9.20 -1.22 0.41
N PHE A 41 -8.86 0.07 0.50
CA PHE A 41 -7.88 0.67 -0.40
C PHE A 41 -6.49 0.07 -0.25
N ASN A 42 -6.03 -0.21 0.98
CA ASN A 42 -4.77 -0.90 1.21
C ASN A 42 -4.76 -2.26 0.50
N MET A 43 -5.82 -3.06 0.66
CA MET A 43 -5.94 -4.36 -0.01
C MET A 43 -6.01 -4.25 -1.53
N MET A 44 -6.68 -3.24 -2.08
CA MET A 44 -6.65 -2.96 -3.52
C MET A 44 -5.21 -2.71 -4.01
N GLY A 45 -4.41 -1.93 -3.27
CA GLY A 45 -3.00 -1.72 -3.59
C GLY A 45 -2.18 -3.02 -3.57
N VAL A 46 -2.40 -3.87 -2.57
CA VAL A 46 -1.77 -5.20 -2.49
C VAL A 46 -2.16 -6.07 -3.68
N ILE A 47 -3.44 -6.10 -4.05
CA ILE A 47 -3.92 -6.90 -5.20
C ILE A 47 -3.20 -6.49 -6.50
N ILE A 48 -3.02 -5.20 -6.73
CA ILE A 48 -2.30 -4.71 -7.90
C ILE A 48 -0.85 -5.21 -7.93
N LEU A 49 -0.18 -5.34 -6.78
CA LEU A 49 1.17 -5.91 -6.73
C LEU A 49 1.20 -7.39 -7.15
N PHE A 50 0.13 -8.14 -6.89
CA PHE A 50 0.00 -9.55 -7.30
C PHE A 50 -0.46 -9.71 -8.75
N ASP A 51 -1.37 -8.85 -9.22
CA ASP A 51 -1.88 -8.86 -10.59
C ASP A 51 -1.99 -7.43 -11.16
N PRO A 52 -0.89 -6.92 -11.74
CA PRO A 52 -0.84 -5.58 -12.32
C PRO A 52 -1.80 -5.38 -13.52
N MET A 53 -2.32 -6.45 -14.12
CA MET A 53 -3.25 -6.36 -15.24
C MET A 53 -4.62 -5.81 -14.84
N ILE A 54 -4.93 -5.78 -13.54
CA ILE A 54 -6.16 -5.21 -13.00
C ILE A 54 -6.18 -3.67 -13.13
N ASP A 55 -5.05 -3.00 -12.95
CA ASP A 55 -4.89 -1.56 -13.16
C ASP A 55 -3.53 -1.28 -13.82
N ILE A 56 -3.50 -1.41 -15.15
CA ILE A 56 -2.28 -1.20 -15.95
C ILE A 56 -1.72 0.22 -15.88
N GLU A 57 -2.51 1.20 -15.44
CA GLU A 57 -2.06 2.59 -15.31
C GLU A 57 -1.31 2.84 -14.00
N ASP A 58 -1.56 2.00 -12.99
CA ASP A 58 -0.84 2.01 -11.73
C ASP A 58 -0.48 0.58 -11.33
N GLU A 59 0.48 -0.02 -12.03
CA GLU A 59 1.01 -1.36 -11.73
C GLU A 59 1.71 -1.47 -10.36
N THR A 60 1.79 -0.36 -9.63
CA THR A 60 2.49 -0.26 -8.35
C THR A 60 1.53 -0.32 -7.17
N GLY A 61 0.25 0.01 -7.38
CA GLY A 61 -0.74 0.11 -6.30
C GLY A 61 -0.58 1.37 -5.45
N LEU A 62 0.35 2.26 -5.79
CA LEU A 62 0.70 3.45 -5.02
C LEU A 62 -0.48 4.41 -4.85
N LYS A 63 -1.31 4.54 -5.89
CA LYS A 63 -2.56 5.33 -5.86
C LYS A 63 -3.50 4.83 -4.78
N TYR A 64 -3.59 3.52 -4.59
CA TYR A 64 -4.48 2.92 -3.60
C TYR A 64 -3.93 3.07 -2.19
N PHE A 65 -2.63 2.87 -1.98
CA PHE A 65 -2.00 3.16 -0.68
C PHE A 65 -2.16 4.62 -0.28
N ARG A 66 -2.02 5.59 -1.21
CA ARG A 66 -2.31 7.00 -0.91
C ARG A 66 -3.74 7.22 -0.48
N LYS A 67 -4.72 6.65 -1.19
CA LYS A 67 -6.13 6.79 -0.83
C LYS A 67 -6.42 6.20 0.54
N ALA A 68 -5.77 5.09 0.91
CA ALA A 68 -5.85 4.56 2.27
C ALA A 68 -5.35 5.60 3.29
N LEU A 69 -4.16 6.17 3.05
CA LEU A 69 -3.54 7.16 3.93
C LEU A 69 -4.23 8.54 3.94
N GLU A 70 -5.02 8.86 2.93
CA GLU A 70 -5.90 10.05 2.91
C GLU A 70 -7.11 9.90 3.84
N LEU A 71 -7.59 8.65 4.03
CA LEU A 71 -8.71 8.34 4.90
C LEU A 71 -8.28 8.02 6.34
N ASP A 72 -7.14 7.35 6.49
CA ASP A 72 -6.53 6.95 7.75
C ASP A 72 -5.00 7.07 7.63
N ASP A 73 -4.45 8.17 8.16
CA ASP A 73 -3.03 8.47 8.08
C ASP A 73 -2.16 7.60 9.00
N GLU A 74 -2.80 6.75 9.82
CA GLU A 74 -2.18 5.78 10.72
C GLU A 74 -2.41 4.32 10.26
N ASN A 75 -2.92 4.11 9.04
CA ASN A 75 -3.12 2.76 8.47
C ASN A 75 -1.77 2.04 8.28
N VAL A 76 -1.40 1.22 9.27
CA VAL A 76 -0.08 0.55 9.34
C VAL A 76 0.20 -0.30 8.11
N GLY A 77 -0.81 -1.02 7.59
CA GLY A 77 -0.68 -1.84 6.40
C GLY A 77 -0.25 -1.02 5.19
N ALA A 78 -0.95 0.09 4.92
CA ALA A 78 -0.61 0.99 3.82
C ALA A 78 0.77 1.64 4.01
N LEU A 79 1.11 2.07 5.24
CA LEU A 79 2.42 2.66 5.57
C LEU A 79 3.57 1.68 5.28
N LEU A 80 3.46 0.42 5.72
CA LEU A 80 4.47 -0.61 5.47
C LEU A 80 4.56 -0.96 3.99
N ASN A 81 3.42 -1.12 3.30
CA ASN A 81 3.40 -1.41 1.87
C ASN A 81 4.10 -0.32 1.04
N VAL A 82 3.95 0.96 1.40
CA VAL A 82 4.70 2.07 0.77
C VAL A 82 6.21 1.90 0.96
N ILE A 83 6.65 1.53 2.17
CA ILE A 83 8.08 1.37 2.50
C ILE A 83 8.68 0.17 1.76
N GLU A 84 8.02 -0.99 1.84
CA GLU A 84 8.52 -2.23 1.25
C GLU A 84 8.69 -2.11 -0.26
N ASN A 85 7.69 -1.52 -0.92
CA ASN A 85 7.64 -1.46 -2.38
C ASN A 85 8.45 -0.30 -2.98
N PHE A 86 8.92 0.66 -2.16
CA PHE A 86 9.74 1.77 -2.62
C PHE A 86 10.93 1.29 -3.47
N GLY A 87 10.98 1.72 -4.74
CA GLY A 87 12.04 1.38 -5.68
C GLY A 87 12.10 -0.07 -6.19
N LEU A 88 11.07 -0.90 -6.03
CA LEU A 88 11.12 -2.32 -6.44
C LEU A 88 10.58 -2.65 -7.85
N SER A 89 9.72 -1.83 -8.47
CA SER A 89 9.03 -2.21 -9.71
C SER A 89 9.65 -1.60 -10.98
N VAL A 90 9.34 -2.20 -12.14
CA VAL A 90 9.78 -1.75 -13.49
C VAL A 90 9.36 -0.29 -13.76
N ASN A 91 8.24 0.13 -13.18
CA ASN A 91 7.70 1.50 -13.23
C ASN A 91 7.89 2.31 -11.94
N ASN A 92 8.66 1.76 -10.98
CA ASN A 92 9.24 2.37 -9.78
C ASN A 92 8.29 3.18 -8.86
N HIS A 93 7.99 2.62 -7.68
CA HIS A 93 7.53 3.37 -6.49
C HIS A 93 8.61 4.34 -5.99
N LYS A 94 8.81 5.46 -6.69
CA LYS A 94 9.86 6.45 -6.39
C LYS A 94 9.33 7.70 -5.68
N ASP A 95 8.11 7.67 -5.13
CA ASP A 95 7.62 8.83 -4.40
C ASP A 95 8.32 8.96 -3.03
N VAL A 96 9.37 9.78 -3.04
CA VAL A 96 10.18 10.13 -1.88
C VAL A 96 9.35 10.79 -0.78
N ILE A 97 8.38 11.65 -1.14
CA ILE A 97 7.55 12.36 -0.17
C ILE A 97 6.67 11.37 0.58
N LEU A 98 6.04 10.43 -0.14
CA LEU A 98 5.20 9.42 0.48
C LEU A 98 6.00 8.42 1.30
N PHE A 99 7.20 8.05 0.84
CA PHE A 99 8.11 7.20 1.60
C PHE A 99 8.52 7.84 2.94
N ASP A 100 8.94 9.11 2.92
CA ASP A 100 9.31 9.85 4.13
C ASP A 100 8.11 10.03 5.07
N PHE A 101 6.94 10.33 4.50
CA PHE A 101 5.68 10.38 5.23
C PHE A 101 5.40 9.06 5.94
N ALA A 102 5.53 7.93 5.25
CA ALA A 102 5.20 6.63 5.81
C ALA A 102 6.08 6.27 7.02
N ILE A 103 7.40 6.47 6.91
CA ILE A 103 8.34 6.27 8.01
C ILE A 103 8.03 7.24 9.17
N GLY A 104 7.71 8.50 8.85
CA GLY A 104 7.37 9.52 9.85
C GLY A 104 6.16 9.13 10.70
N GLN A 105 5.09 8.65 10.06
CA GLN A 105 3.86 8.27 10.73
C GLN A 105 4.05 7.02 11.60
N LEU A 106 4.73 5.98 11.10
CA LEU A 106 5.04 4.79 11.89
C LEU A 106 5.86 5.14 13.14
N LYS A 107 6.83 6.07 13.04
CA LYS A 107 7.57 6.58 14.20
C LYS A 107 6.68 7.36 15.16
N LYS A 108 5.76 8.20 14.66
CA LYS A 108 4.84 9.01 15.48
C LYS A 108 3.93 8.13 16.34
N ILE A 109 3.45 7.01 15.80
CA ILE A 109 2.61 6.05 16.53
C ILE A 109 3.41 5.06 17.40
N ASN A 110 4.74 5.22 17.48
CA ASN A 110 5.65 4.30 18.17
C ASN A 110 5.56 2.85 17.66
N TYR A 111 5.43 2.66 16.34
CA TYR A 111 5.50 1.34 15.73
C TYR A 111 6.85 0.68 16.03
N ASP A 112 6.82 -0.55 16.53
CA ASP A 112 8.02 -1.32 16.87
C ASP A 112 8.51 -2.11 15.66
N PHE A 113 9.44 -1.51 14.92
CA PHE A 113 10.02 -2.16 13.75
C PHE A 113 10.83 -3.39 14.13
N ASN A 114 10.54 -4.51 13.48
CA ASN A 114 11.39 -5.69 13.54
C ASN A 114 12.71 -5.47 12.78
N GLU A 115 13.67 -6.40 12.91
CA GLU A 115 14.99 -6.25 12.29
C GLU A 115 14.94 -6.27 10.75
N ASP A 116 14.05 -7.03 10.14
CA ASP A 116 13.90 -7.09 8.69
C ASP A 116 13.33 -5.79 8.13
N GLU A 117 12.35 -5.19 8.81
CA GLU A 117 11.80 -3.87 8.47
C GLU A 117 12.86 -2.77 8.62
N LYS A 118 13.66 -2.81 9.70
CA LYS A 118 14.77 -1.86 9.90
C LYS A 118 15.81 -1.96 8.78
N ASN A 119 16.18 -3.18 8.40
CA ASN A 119 17.11 -3.44 7.29
C ASN A 119 16.53 -2.93 5.97
N THR A 120 15.26 -3.22 5.70
CA THR A 120 14.52 -2.73 4.53
C THR A 120 14.56 -1.21 4.47
N ILE A 121 14.16 -0.51 5.55
CA ILE A 121 14.20 0.95 5.61
C ILE A 121 15.61 1.49 5.35
N SER A 122 16.63 0.90 5.97
CA SER A 122 18.03 1.31 5.76
C SER A 122 18.44 1.20 4.29
N ASP A 123 18.06 0.13 3.60
CA ASP A 123 18.40 -0.06 2.18
C ASP A 123 17.60 0.87 1.26
N LYS A 124 16.31 1.09 1.56
CA LYS A 124 15.49 2.08 0.84
C LYS A 124 16.01 3.50 1.01
N GLU A 125 16.49 3.87 2.20
CA GLU A 125 17.12 5.17 2.47
C GLU A 125 18.40 5.38 1.65
N LYS A 126 19.24 4.34 1.48
CA LYS A 126 20.40 4.40 0.59
C LYS A 126 19.97 4.60 -0.87
N TYR A 127 18.93 3.89 -1.30
CA TYR A 127 18.38 4.02 -2.66
C TYR A 127 17.75 5.41 -2.89
N LYS A 128 17.01 5.93 -1.92
CA LYS A 128 16.46 7.29 -1.92
C LYS A 128 17.57 8.33 -2.13
N LYS A 129 18.67 8.21 -1.39
CA LYS A 129 19.84 9.08 -1.55
C LYS A 129 20.44 8.99 -2.95
N PHE A 130 20.60 7.78 -3.48
CA PHE A 130 21.10 7.56 -4.84
C PHE A 130 20.24 8.27 -5.91
N ILE A 131 18.92 8.23 -5.77
CA ILE A 131 17.99 8.95 -6.65
C ILE A 131 18.16 10.47 -6.51
N LEU A 132 18.18 10.98 -5.27
CA LEU A 132 18.26 12.43 -4.99
C LEU A 132 19.59 13.05 -5.43
N ASP A 133 20.68 12.28 -5.41
CA ASP A 133 21.99 12.70 -5.89
C ASP A 133 22.07 12.76 -7.44
N GLY A 134 20.96 12.49 -8.15
CA GLY A 134 20.86 12.57 -9.60
C GLY A 134 21.45 11.38 -10.35
N ASN A 135 21.64 10.24 -9.67
CA ASN A 135 22.33 9.08 -10.23
C ASN A 135 21.39 7.95 -10.69
N GLY A 136 20.07 8.08 -10.57
CA GLY A 136 19.09 7.00 -10.81
C GLY A 136 17.92 7.31 -11.73
#